data_AF-U9W0H5-F1
#
_entry.id   AF-U9W0H5-F1
#
_cell.length_a   1.000
_cell.length_b   1.000
_cell.length_c   1.000
_cell.angle_alpha   90.00
_cell.angle_beta   90.00
_cell.angle_gamma   90.00
#
_symmetry.space_group_name_H-M   'P 1'
#
loop_
_entity.id
_entity.type
_entity.pdbx_description
1 polymer ?
#
loop_
_entity_poly.entity_id
_entity_poly.type
_entity_poly.pdbx_seq_one_letter_code
_entity_poly.pdbx_strand_id
1 'polypeptide(L)'
;MESSSSVIGKLWRSPSVGGNGGKDFSDINWPPAGSDQIFAQQAQPSEVRVRVGRYVDQVQMIWAHYELPARGGEGSDLESFILNANEYITNVKLTGDRYIGSIELITNQGRDFLFGKQTGTVTDLAVPANHHVIGFYGNSGRWIDQLGVIAVPVREQTSEPPERPQVPQPERPSDPVLDKIPRSGIELIKEFEGYAEALPDGRAKAYADPLKGWSLPTIGYGTTRYPNNVPVKEGDIITKDQSETYLIDHVDKYCRGALEKIPTWGRMNSNQRGALYSFAYNLGAGFYRGDNFESITRVCDSPEQWNDHRWVEAQFVKYRNPGTSVEEGLRRRRLAEAALFCKHVTSATPNWDDDHDEAGEAGDRKPEERLERIVDDVKGNQPVGARLTPAMDFNTLITPHITYGEFALYDEARRFQQDFQCKTAYEICLFLEKCRDHFGGNPLVITSGYRPPSINAKVGGARRSEHLYDAPNTGAVDFYIKNVSIYEVEAWCDQHYPHSIGYGAKRGFVHLGMRPGKPRVRWVY
;
A
#
# COMPACT_ATOMS: atom_id res chain seq x y z
N MET A 1 19.21 23.27 39.36
CA MET A 1 18.06 23.21 38.45
C MET A 1 18.37 22.14 37.42
N GLU A 2 18.11 20.88 37.77
CA GLU A 2 18.22 19.77 36.82
C GLU A 2 16.92 19.71 36.04
N SER A 3 16.99 19.89 34.72
CA SER A 3 15.84 19.72 33.84
C SER A 3 15.56 18.23 33.70
N SER A 4 14.44 17.78 34.24
CA SER A 4 13.92 16.43 34.09
C SER A 4 13.61 16.15 32.61
N SER A 5 14.53 15.49 31.92
CA SER A 5 14.22 14.74 30.71
C SER A 5 13.51 13.44 31.13
N SER A 6 12.18 13.47 31.20
CA SER A 6 11.40 12.24 31.38
C SER A 6 11.47 11.43 30.08
N VAL A 7 12.52 10.63 29.91
CA VAL A 7 12.53 9.55 28.93
C VAL A 7 11.49 8.54 29.41
N ILE A 8 10.27 8.65 28.88
CA ILE A 8 9.20 7.69 29.11
C ILE A 8 9.64 6.33 28.58
N GLY A 9 9.66 5.32 29.47
CA GLY A 9 9.58 3.88 29.23
C GLY A 9 10.41 3.28 28.09
N LYS A 10 11.57 2.70 28.41
CA LYS A 10 12.40 1.94 27.45
C LYS A 10 11.64 0.70 26.95
N LEU A 11 11.75 0.43 25.65
CA LEU A 11 11.38 -0.85 25.05
C LEU A 11 11.99 -2.02 25.84
N TRP A 12 11.20 -3.06 26.06
CA TRP A 12 11.64 -4.33 26.62
C TRP A 12 11.67 -5.40 25.53
N ARG A 13 12.68 -6.26 25.56
CA ARG A 13 12.86 -7.37 24.62
C ARG A 13 13.07 -8.64 25.45
N SER A 14 12.31 -9.69 25.14
CA SER A 14 12.41 -10.97 25.84
C SER A 14 13.74 -11.67 25.55
N PRO A 15 14.02 -12.83 26.17
CA PRO A 15 14.83 -13.87 25.57
C PRO A 15 14.12 -14.49 24.36
N SER A 16 14.86 -15.12 23.45
CA SER A 16 14.28 -15.86 22.32
C SER A 16 14.39 -17.38 22.52
N VAL A 17 13.43 -18.11 21.97
CA VAL A 17 13.34 -19.58 21.99
C VAL A 17 13.60 -20.10 20.57
N GLY A 18 14.18 -21.28 20.41
CA GLY A 18 14.43 -21.92 19.12
C GLY A 18 15.90 -21.96 18.71
N GLY A 19 16.15 -22.33 17.45
CA GLY A 19 17.47 -22.63 16.89
C GLY A 19 18.14 -21.45 16.18
N ASN A 20 19.43 -21.59 15.87
CA ASN A 20 20.24 -20.54 15.22
C ASN A 20 20.14 -20.53 13.67
N GLY A 21 19.13 -21.20 13.09
CA GLY A 21 18.90 -21.21 11.65
C GLY A 21 18.19 -19.93 11.19
N GLY A 22 17.84 -19.86 9.90
CA GLY A 22 17.05 -18.77 9.33
C GLY A 22 17.80 -17.44 9.15
N LYS A 23 17.09 -16.45 8.58
CA LYS A 23 17.50 -15.05 8.52
C LYS A 23 16.92 -14.30 9.70
N ASP A 24 17.69 -13.40 10.28
CA ASP A 24 17.22 -12.56 11.37
C ASP A 24 16.10 -11.62 10.92
N PHE A 25 15.18 -11.34 11.83
CA PHE A 25 14.15 -10.34 11.67
C PHE A 25 13.86 -9.67 13.02
N SER A 26 13.37 -8.44 12.94
CA SER A 26 12.84 -7.72 14.08
C SER A 26 11.79 -6.74 13.58
N ASP A 27 10.67 -6.66 14.27
CA ASP A 27 9.63 -5.68 13.94
C ASP A 27 10.00 -4.27 14.40
N ILE A 28 10.95 -4.16 15.34
CA ILE A 28 11.54 -2.90 15.81
C ILE A 28 13.05 -3.08 15.88
N ASN A 29 13.84 -2.15 15.34
CA ASN A 29 15.30 -2.25 15.34
C ASN A 29 15.85 -2.26 16.78
N TRP A 30 16.93 -3.02 17.00
CA TRP A 30 17.59 -3.12 18.31
C TRP A 30 19.11 -2.90 18.20
N PRO A 31 19.70 -1.93 18.91
CA PRO A 31 19.06 -0.97 19.83
C PRO A 31 18.12 -0.01 19.07
N PRO A 32 16.99 0.40 19.68
CA PRO A 32 16.04 1.28 19.03
C PRO A 32 16.62 2.69 18.86
N ALA A 33 16.47 3.25 17.66
CA ALA A 33 16.72 4.67 17.42
C ALA A 33 15.53 5.52 17.90
N GLY A 34 15.71 6.83 18.07
CA GLY A 34 14.66 7.72 18.62
C GLY A 34 13.31 7.61 17.89
N SER A 35 13.31 7.42 16.57
CA SER A 35 12.09 7.18 15.79
C SER A 35 11.44 5.83 16.09
N ASP A 36 12.22 4.75 16.24
CA ASP A 36 11.73 3.41 16.56
C ASP A 36 11.14 3.35 17.97
N GLN A 37 11.70 4.14 18.91
CA GLN A 37 11.15 4.25 20.24
C GLN A 37 9.79 4.98 20.24
N ILE A 38 9.65 6.05 19.45
CA ILE A 38 8.35 6.75 19.29
C ILE A 38 7.34 5.85 18.58
N PHE A 39 7.76 5.19 17.50
CA PHE A 39 6.95 4.24 16.73
C PHE A 39 6.43 3.10 17.61
N ALA A 40 7.29 2.48 18.40
CA ALA A 40 6.92 1.44 19.35
C ALA A 40 5.97 1.92 20.44
N GLN A 41 6.13 3.14 20.93
CA GLN A 41 5.26 3.71 21.96
C GLN A 41 3.88 4.11 21.43
N GLN A 42 3.69 4.15 20.12
CA GLN A 42 2.40 4.36 19.44
C GLN A 42 1.76 3.04 19.00
N ALA A 43 2.41 1.90 19.25
CA ALA A 43 1.92 0.60 18.84
C ALA A 43 0.54 0.31 19.46
N GLN A 44 -0.39 -0.10 18.60
CA GLN A 44 -1.72 -0.55 19.00
C GLN A 44 -2.00 -1.92 18.36
N PRO A 45 -1.42 -3.01 18.90
CA PRO A 45 -1.72 -4.37 18.43
C PRO A 45 -3.23 -4.64 18.39
N SER A 46 -3.67 -5.27 17.31
CA SER A 46 -5.09 -5.56 17.05
C SER A 46 -5.31 -7.01 16.61
N GLU A 47 -4.30 -7.66 16.03
CA GLU A 47 -4.39 -9.05 15.59
C GLU A 47 -3.01 -9.69 15.54
N VAL A 48 -2.93 -10.97 15.88
CA VAL A 48 -1.77 -11.81 15.60
C VAL A 48 -2.18 -12.88 14.60
N ARG A 49 -1.45 -12.97 13.49
CA ARG A 49 -1.66 -14.00 12.47
C ARG A 49 -0.50 -14.99 12.49
N VAL A 50 -0.82 -16.27 12.44
CA VAL A 50 0.17 -17.34 12.49
C VAL A 50 -0.19 -18.41 11.48
N ARG A 51 0.78 -18.81 10.64
CA ARG A 51 0.64 -20.05 9.87
C ARG A 51 1.32 -21.16 10.63
N VAL A 52 0.58 -22.23 10.94
CA VAL A 52 1.10 -23.30 11.77
C VAL A 52 0.64 -24.66 11.27
N GLY A 53 1.62 -25.54 11.06
CA GLY A 53 1.40 -26.95 10.75
C GLY A 53 2.10 -27.81 11.79
N ARG A 54 3.12 -28.55 11.35
CA ARG A 54 4.01 -29.28 12.27
C ARG A 54 4.88 -28.34 13.12
N TYR A 55 5.27 -27.21 12.54
CA TYR A 55 5.98 -26.11 13.17
C TYR A 55 5.29 -24.81 12.75
N VAL A 56 5.63 -23.70 13.40
CA VAL A 56 5.17 -22.38 12.98
C VAL A 56 5.90 -22.01 11.69
N ASP A 57 5.15 -21.92 10.59
CA ASP A 57 5.67 -21.50 9.30
C ASP A 57 5.86 -19.98 9.26
N GLN A 58 4.88 -19.21 9.77
CA GLN A 58 4.89 -17.75 9.73
C GLN A 58 4.25 -17.11 10.95
N VAL A 59 4.74 -15.93 11.35
CA VAL A 59 4.14 -15.06 12.38
C VAL A 59 4.05 -13.62 11.87
N GLN A 60 2.95 -12.95 12.21
CA GLN A 60 2.73 -11.55 11.87
C GLN A 60 1.94 -10.86 12.98
N MET A 61 2.34 -9.63 13.31
CA MET A 61 1.59 -8.73 14.20
C MET A 61 0.90 -7.65 13.36
N ILE A 62 -0.37 -7.40 13.63
CA ILE A 62 -1.12 -6.31 12.99
C ILE A 62 -1.42 -5.26 14.05
N TRP A 63 -1.02 -4.03 13.79
CA TRP A 63 -1.48 -2.88 14.56
C TRP A 63 -2.71 -2.26 13.91
N ALA A 64 -3.53 -1.59 14.71
CA ALA A 64 -4.81 -1.00 14.29
C ALA A 64 -4.71 -0.15 13.01
N HIS A 65 -3.55 0.46 12.75
CA HIS A 65 -3.31 1.30 11.57
C HIS A 65 -2.02 0.94 10.79
N TYR A 66 -1.42 -0.23 11.06
CA TYR A 66 -0.14 -0.63 10.45
C TYR A 66 0.03 -2.16 10.47
N GLU A 67 0.18 -2.79 9.31
CA GLU A 67 0.51 -4.22 9.24
C GLU A 67 2.02 -4.41 9.30
N LEU A 68 2.54 -5.05 10.35
CA LEU A 68 3.96 -5.41 10.38
C LEU A 68 4.23 -6.52 9.36
N PRO A 69 5.44 -6.63 8.80
CA PRO A 69 5.74 -7.66 7.81
C PRO A 69 5.54 -9.06 8.38
N ALA A 70 4.92 -9.95 7.60
CA ALA A 70 4.88 -11.36 7.92
C ALA A 70 6.29 -11.97 7.88
N ARG A 71 6.61 -12.82 8.85
CA ARG A 71 7.94 -13.44 9.02
C ARG A 71 7.80 -14.94 8.85
N GLY A 72 8.64 -15.57 8.04
CA GLY A 72 8.57 -17.01 7.76
C GLY A 72 7.83 -17.37 6.46
N GLY A 73 7.57 -18.66 6.25
CA GLY A 73 7.04 -19.23 5.01
C GLY A 73 5.51 -19.38 4.97
N GLU A 74 4.95 -19.48 3.76
CA GLU A 74 3.49 -19.51 3.53
C GLU A 74 2.86 -20.93 3.60
N GLY A 75 3.58 -21.90 4.14
CA GLY A 75 3.34 -23.33 3.87
C GLY A 75 2.10 -23.98 4.51
N SER A 76 1.51 -23.37 5.54
CA SER A 76 0.36 -23.93 6.29
C SER A 76 -0.81 -22.96 6.37
N ASP A 77 -1.95 -23.44 6.84
CA ASP A 77 -3.17 -22.64 7.03
C ASP A 77 -2.94 -21.46 7.98
N LEU A 78 -3.59 -20.35 7.67
CA LEU A 78 -3.52 -19.13 8.45
C LEU A 78 -4.54 -19.19 9.59
N GLU A 79 -4.04 -19.13 10.81
CA GLU A 79 -4.85 -18.89 12.01
C GLU A 79 -4.67 -17.43 12.45
N SER A 80 -5.69 -16.88 13.11
CA SER A 80 -5.68 -15.48 13.53
C SER A 80 -6.31 -15.31 14.90
N PHE A 81 -5.69 -14.45 15.72
CA PHE A 81 -6.18 -14.06 17.03
C PHE A 81 -6.38 -12.55 17.05
N ILE A 82 -7.65 -12.13 16.99
CA ILE A 82 -8.06 -10.73 17.03
C ILE A 82 -8.19 -10.30 18.50
N LEU A 83 -7.55 -9.19 18.86
CA LEU A 83 -7.65 -8.56 20.17
C LEU A 83 -8.95 -7.73 20.25
N ASN A 84 -9.67 -7.88 21.35
CA ASN A 84 -10.85 -7.07 21.64
C ASN A 84 -10.45 -5.62 21.98
N ALA A 85 -11.44 -4.73 22.06
CA ALA A 85 -11.23 -3.39 22.56
C ALA A 85 -10.61 -3.42 23.97
N ASN A 86 -9.58 -2.59 24.19
CA ASN A 86 -8.80 -2.53 25.43
C ASN A 86 -8.13 -3.87 25.84
N GLU A 87 -8.02 -4.80 24.89
CA GLU A 87 -7.30 -6.05 25.10
C GLU A 87 -5.88 -5.94 24.55
N TYR A 88 -4.92 -6.43 25.31
CA TYR A 88 -3.53 -6.46 24.93
C TYR A 88 -2.86 -7.73 25.46
N ILE A 89 -1.84 -8.18 24.73
CA ILE A 89 -1.09 -9.38 25.06
C ILE A 89 -0.16 -9.05 26.24
N THR A 90 -0.44 -9.64 27.40
CA THR A 90 0.34 -9.50 28.63
C THR A 90 1.50 -10.46 28.69
N ASN A 91 1.42 -11.60 28.00
CA ASN A 91 2.51 -12.57 28.00
C ASN A 91 2.43 -13.52 26.79
N VAL A 92 3.55 -14.18 26.49
CA VAL A 92 3.64 -15.20 25.43
C VAL A 92 4.44 -16.40 25.96
N LYS A 93 3.96 -17.61 25.70
CA LYS A 93 4.71 -18.84 25.91
C LYS A 93 4.98 -19.53 24.58
N LEU A 94 6.16 -20.10 24.44
CA LEU A 94 6.61 -20.77 23.22
C LEU A 94 7.01 -22.22 23.52
N THR A 95 6.80 -23.11 22.56
CA THR A 95 7.57 -24.36 22.48
C THR A 95 8.50 -24.30 21.28
N GLY A 96 9.73 -24.78 21.43
CA GLY A 96 10.65 -24.88 20.31
C GLY A 96 12.05 -25.29 20.72
N ASP A 97 12.67 -26.13 19.89
CA ASP A 97 14.07 -26.54 20.01
C ASP A 97 14.88 -26.01 18.81
N ARG A 98 14.74 -26.65 17.64
CA ARG A 98 15.31 -26.20 16.37
C ARG A 98 14.37 -25.24 15.64
N TYR A 99 13.06 -25.43 15.79
CA TYR A 99 12.00 -24.61 15.22
C TYR A 99 10.92 -24.37 16.27
N ILE A 100 10.19 -23.27 16.13
CA ILE A 100 9.03 -22.99 16.98
C ILE A 100 7.90 -23.96 16.64
N GLY A 101 7.40 -24.68 17.65
CA GLY A 101 6.30 -25.63 17.54
C GLY A 101 4.93 -25.05 17.89
N SER A 102 4.89 -24.05 18.79
CA SER A 102 3.64 -23.38 19.17
C SER A 102 3.86 -22.01 19.78
N ILE A 103 2.81 -21.17 19.72
CA ILE A 103 2.74 -19.84 20.32
C ILE A 103 1.45 -19.77 21.14
N GLU A 104 1.56 -19.62 22.45
CA GLU A 104 0.42 -19.34 23.34
C GLU A 104 0.44 -17.85 23.70
N LEU A 105 -0.60 -17.12 23.33
CA LEU A 105 -0.80 -15.72 23.71
C LEU A 105 -1.67 -15.64 24.95
N ILE A 106 -1.36 -14.73 25.87
CA ILE A 106 -2.14 -14.48 27.10
C ILE A 106 -2.43 -13.00 27.19
N THR A 107 -3.69 -12.62 27.42
CA THR A 107 -4.14 -11.22 27.42
C THR A 107 -4.50 -10.69 28.81
N ASN A 108 -4.57 -9.36 28.95
CA ASN A 108 -5.03 -8.69 30.16
C ASN A 108 -6.49 -8.99 30.53
N GLN A 109 -7.30 -9.47 29.58
CA GLN A 109 -8.69 -9.86 29.82
C GLN A 109 -8.83 -11.34 30.18
N GLY A 110 -7.71 -12.04 30.40
CA GLY A 110 -7.68 -13.44 30.81
C GLY A 110 -7.99 -14.42 29.68
N ARG A 111 -7.92 -13.98 28.41
CA ARG A 111 -7.98 -14.89 27.27
C ARG A 111 -6.60 -15.48 27.00
N ASP A 112 -6.59 -16.77 26.70
CA ASP A 112 -5.47 -17.47 26.11
C ASP A 112 -5.80 -17.97 24.70
N PHE A 113 -4.81 -17.99 23.82
CA PHE A 113 -4.95 -18.53 22.47
C PHE A 113 -3.69 -19.28 22.07
N LEU A 114 -3.83 -20.56 21.74
CA LEU A 114 -2.74 -21.43 21.35
C LEU A 114 -2.74 -21.65 19.84
N PHE A 115 -1.69 -21.18 19.18
CA PHE A 115 -1.35 -21.56 17.81
C PHE A 115 -0.51 -22.83 17.81
N GLY A 116 -0.97 -23.86 17.09
CA GLY A 116 -0.26 -25.13 16.98
C GLY A 116 -0.47 -26.05 18.19
N LYS A 117 0.55 -26.85 18.53
CA LYS A 117 0.48 -27.82 19.63
C LYS A 117 1.70 -27.72 20.53
N GLN A 118 1.46 -27.68 21.84
CA GLN A 118 2.53 -27.69 22.83
C GLN A 118 3.14 -29.10 22.94
N THR A 119 4.15 -29.36 22.13
CA THR A 119 4.99 -30.56 22.22
C THR A 119 6.36 -30.19 22.77
N GLY A 120 6.78 -30.82 23.87
CA GLY A 120 8.07 -30.55 24.52
C GLY A 120 7.99 -29.49 25.64
N THR A 121 9.11 -28.84 25.93
CA THR A 121 9.22 -27.84 27.01
C THR A 121 8.56 -26.53 26.60
N VAL A 122 7.62 -26.05 27.42
CA VAL A 122 7.04 -24.71 27.29
C VAL A 122 7.95 -23.70 27.99
N THR A 123 8.36 -22.66 27.27
CA THR A 123 9.14 -21.55 27.80
C THR A 123 8.25 -20.32 27.90
N ASP A 124 8.10 -19.80 29.12
CA ASP A 124 7.44 -18.53 29.38
C ASP A 124 8.41 -17.39 29.10
N LEU A 125 8.03 -16.45 28.24
CA LEU A 125 8.89 -15.32 27.89
C LEU A 125 8.99 -14.26 29.00
N ALA A 126 8.17 -14.37 30.03
CA ALA A 126 8.17 -13.53 31.23
C ALA A 126 8.10 -12.03 30.89
N VAL A 127 7.12 -11.65 30.06
CA VAL A 127 6.85 -10.24 29.76
C VAL A 127 6.60 -9.49 31.08
N PRO A 128 7.27 -8.34 31.33
CA PRO A 128 7.17 -7.68 32.62
C PRO A 128 5.74 -7.23 32.91
N ALA A 129 5.39 -7.19 34.20
CA ALA A 129 4.14 -6.57 34.64
C ALA A 129 4.01 -5.15 34.06
N ASN A 130 2.78 -4.75 33.77
CA ASN A 130 2.45 -3.46 33.14
C ASN A 130 3.12 -3.25 31.78
N HIS A 131 3.42 -4.30 31.02
CA HIS A 131 3.80 -4.20 29.61
C HIS A 131 2.80 -4.91 28.72
N HIS A 132 2.75 -4.49 27.46
CA HIS A 132 2.07 -5.22 26.40
C HIS A 132 3.01 -5.56 25.25
N VAL A 133 2.82 -6.73 24.65
CA VAL A 133 3.61 -7.19 23.49
C VAL A 133 3.15 -6.45 22.24
N ILE A 134 4.11 -5.89 21.51
CA ILE A 134 3.87 -5.04 20.34
C ILE A 134 4.50 -5.57 19.05
N GLY A 135 5.35 -6.59 19.12
CA GLY A 135 5.96 -7.16 17.93
C GLY A 135 6.85 -8.35 18.26
N PHE A 136 7.39 -8.93 17.20
CA PHE A 136 8.22 -10.13 17.26
C PHE A 136 9.65 -9.83 16.77
N TYR A 137 10.57 -10.70 17.18
CA TYR A 137 11.91 -10.76 16.61
C TYR A 137 12.42 -12.19 16.66
N GLY A 138 13.46 -12.49 15.88
CA GLY A 138 14.13 -13.78 15.93
C GLY A 138 14.72 -14.13 14.58
N ASN A 139 14.68 -15.40 14.22
CA ASN A 139 15.13 -15.87 12.93
C ASN A 139 14.04 -16.68 12.23
N SER A 140 13.94 -16.52 10.91
CA SER A 140 12.97 -17.24 10.09
C SER A 140 13.55 -17.72 8.78
N GLY A 141 13.09 -18.89 8.35
CA GLY A 141 13.33 -19.45 7.03
C GLY A 141 12.02 -20.01 6.50
N ARG A 142 12.02 -21.31 6.18
CA ARG A 142 10.78 -22.04 5.87
C ARG A 142 9.82 -22.08 7.07
N TRP A 143 10.40 -22.21 8.27
CA TRP A 143 9.72 -22.14 9.55
C TRP A 143 10.32 -21.00 10.38
N ILE A 144 9.67 -20.66 11.48
CA ILE A 144 10.28 -19.80 12.49
C ILE A 144 11.33 -20.61 13.24
N ASP A 145 12.61 -20.35 12.97
CA ASP A 145 13.75 -20.98 13.62
C ASP A 145 13.86 -20.52 15.07
N GLN A 146 13.72 -19.21 15.30
CA GLN A 146 13.83 -18.59 16.62
C GLN A 146 12.83 -17.45 16.77
N LEU A 147 12.23 -17.30 17.96
CA LEU A 147 11.24 -16.27 18.24
C LEU A 147 11.37 -15.69 19.65
N GLY A 148 11.24 -14.39 19.76
CA GLY A 148 11.00 -13.64 20.99
C GLY A 148 10.06 -12.47 20.71
N VAL A 149 9.75 -11.71 21.75
CA VAL A 149 8.79 -10.60 21.70
C VAL A 149 9.41 -9.28 22.13
N ILE A 150 8.83 -8.20 21.62
CA ILE A 150 9.13 -6.84 22.00
C ILE A 150 7.89 -6.27 22.71
N ALA A 151 8.09 -5.64 23.85
CA ALA A 151 7.01 -5.09 24.67
C ALA A 151 7.32 -3.66 25.13
N VAL A 152 6.28 -2.89 25.40
CA VAL A 152 6.38 -1.53 25.97
C VAL A 152 5.46 -1.39 27.18
N PRO A 153 5.73 -0.44 28.10
CA PRO A 153 4.85 -0.19 29.23
C PRO A 153 3.44 0.19 28.78
N VAL A 154 2.43 -0.40 29.42
CA VAL A 154 1.04 0.03 29.31
C VAL A 154 0.95 1.45 29.87
N ARG A 155 0.51 2.40 29.06
CA ARG A 155 0.27 3.77 29.54
C ARG A 155 -0.96 3.74 30.46
N GLU A 156 -0.80 4.18 31.71
CA GLU A 156 -1.96 4.48 32.55
C GLU A 156 -2.79 5.54 31.83
N GLN A 157 -3.99 5.18 31.38
CA GLN A 157 -5.00 6.16 31.01
C GLN A 157 -5.32 6.91 32.30
N THR A 158 -4.87 8.16 32.40
CA THR A 158 -5.34 9.06 33.46
C THR A 158 -6.85 9.11 33.37
N SER A 159 -7.52 8.81 34.48
CA SER A 159 -8.97 8.74 34.63
C SER A 159 -9.65 9.86 33.85
N GLU A 160 -10.48 9.50 32.87
CA GLU A 160 -11.29 10.47 32.16
C GLU A 160 -12.18 11.25 33.14
N PRO A 161 -12.37 12.57 32.94
CA PRO A 161 -13.40 13.34 33.65
C PRO A 161 -14.77 12.68 33.44
N PRO A 162 -15.75 12.87 34.36
CA PRO A 162 -17.00 12.12 34.36
C PRO A 162 -17.66 12.15 32.98
N GLU A 163 -17.97 10.94 32.53
CA GLU A 163 -18.46 10.58 31.21
C GLU A 163 -19.59 11.51 30.76
N ARG A 164 -19.28 12.37 29.79
CA ARG A 164 -20.30 13.09 29.01
C ARG A 164 -20.92 12.11 28.02
N PRO A 165 -22.21 12.28 27.66
CA PRO A 165 -23.00 11.26 26.98
C PRO A 165 -22.26 10.69 25.77
N GLN A 166 -21.87 9.42 25.84
CA GLN A 166 -21.16 8.74 24.78
C GLN A 166 -22.01 8.82 23.50
N VAL A 167 -21.42 9.35 22.42
CA VAL A 167 -21.93 9.13 21.07
C VAL A 167 -21.96 7.61 20.86
N PRO A 168 -23.08 7.01 20.44
CA PRO A 168 -23.19 5.56 20.41
C PRO A 168 -22.12 4.98 19.48
N GLN A 169 -21.25 4.13 20.02
CA GLN A 169 -20.35 3.31 19.22
C GLN A 169 -21.22 2.39 18.36
N PRO A 170 -21.23 2.51 17.02
CA PRO A 170 -21.77 1.43 16.22
C PRO A 170 -20.82 0.24 16.40
N GLU A 171 -21.39 -0.93 16.68
CA GLU A 171 -20.68 -2.19 16.45
C GLU A 171 -20.10 -2.13 15.04
N ARG A 172 -18.83 -2.55 14.91
CA ARG A 172 -18.14 -2.69 13.63
C ARG A 172 -19.13 -3.36 12.67
N PRO A 173 -19.50 -2.74 11.53
CA PRO A 173 -20.30 -3.44 10.54
C PRO A 173 -19.62 -4.78 10.30
N SER A 174 -20.38 -5.87 10.39
CA SER A 174 -19.87 -7.19 10.02
C SER A 174 -19.12 -7.08 8.69
N ASP A 175 -18.02 -7.82 8.56
CA ASP A 175 -17.13 -7.87 7.37
C ASP A 175 -17.80 -7.82 5.97
N PRO A 176 -19.05 -8.25 5.73
CA PRO A 176 -19.64 -8.23 4.39
C PRO A 176 -19.83 -6.87 3.69
N VAL A 177 -19.59 -5.72 4.35
CA VAL A 177 -19.71 -4.38 3.73
C VAL A 177 -18.35 -3.83 3.26
N LEU A 178 -17.25 -4.18 3.93
CA LEU A 178 -15.89 -3.77 3.55
C LEU A 178 -15.46 -4.34 2.19
N ASP A 179 -16.02 -5.48 1.79
CA ASP A 179 -15.74 -6.12 0.50
C ASP A 179 -16.53 -5.55 -0.69
N LYS A 180 -17.54 -4.69 -0.46
CA LYS A 180 -18.49 -4.27 -1.52
C LYS A 180 -18.15 -2.93 -2.19
N ILE A 181 -17.52 -2.00 -1.46
CA ILE A 181 -17.09 -0.71 -2.01
C ILE A 181 -15.59 -0.77 -2.29
N PRO A 182 -15.14 -0.53 -3.54
CA PRO A 182 -13.72 -0.57 -3.87
C PRO A 182 -12.91 0.41 -3.03
N ARG A 183 -11.83 -0.08 -2.39
CA ARG A 183 -10.92 0.72 -1.57
C ARG A 183 -10.34 1.92 -2.33
N SER A 184 -10.10 1.78 -3.63
CA SER A 184 -9.65 2.89 -4.47
C SER A 184 -10.64 4.05 -4.54
N GLY A 185 -11.94 3.80 -4.45
CA GLY A 185 -12.96 4.84 -4.32
C GLY A 185 -12.93 5.54 -2.96
N ILE A 186 -12.79 4.76 -1.87
CA ILE A 186 -12.71 5.30 -0.51
C ILE A 186 -11.47 6.20 -0.33
N GLU A 187 -10.30 5.75 -0.79
CA GLU A 187 -9.07 6.55 -0.74
C GLU A 187 -9.19 7.84 -1.56
N LEU A 188 -9.82 7.77 -2.74
CA LEU A 188 -10.05 8.95 -3.56
C LEU A 188 -10.98 9.96 -2.87
N ILE A 189 -12.04 9.48 -2.20
CA ILE A 189 -12.93 10.37 -1.43
C ILE A 189 -12.14 11.02 -0.28
N LYS A 190 -11.36 10.24 0.49
CA LYS A 190 -10.53 10.74 1.59
C LYS A 190 -9.56 11.84 1.14
N GLU A 191 -8.96 11.70 -0.04
CA GLU A 191 -8.06 12.71 -0.62
C GLU A 191 -8.76 14.06 -0.83
N PHE A 192 -10.02 14.06 -1.30
CA PHE A 192 -10.74 15.28 -1.63
C PHE A 192 -11.52 15.88 -0.47
N GLU A 193 -12.09 15.07 0.42
CA GLU A 193 -12.77 15.55 1.61
C GLU A 193 -11.77 16.04 2.66
N GLY A 194 -10.57 15.44 2.68
CA GLY A 194 -9.55 15.73 3.68
C GLY A 194 -9.93 15.26 5.08
N TYR A 195 -8.99 15.39 6.01
CA TYR A 195 -9.17 15.00 7.42
C TYR A 195 -8.96 16.23 8.30
N ALA A 196 -10.07 16.89 8.65
CA ALA A 196 -10.05 18.18 9.33
C ALA A 196 -9.98 18.04 10.87
N GLU A 197 -9.42 19.07 11.52
CA GLU A 197 -9.25 19.16 12.99
C GLU A 197 -8.63 17.89 13.61
N ALA A 198 -7.55 17.40 12.98
CA ALA A 198 -6.75 16.30 13.50
C ALA A 198 -6.06 16.71 14.82
N LEU A 199 -6.31 15.93 15.87
CA LEU A 199 -5.66 16.06 17.16
C LEU A 199 -4.23 15.47 17.09
N PRO A 200 -3.32 15.84 18.02
CA PRO A 200 -1.95 15.32 18.04
C PRO A 200 -1.83 13.79 18.12
N ASP A 201 -2.88 13.12 18.59
CA ASP A 201 -2.98 11.67 18.69
C ASP A 201 -3.63 11.00 17.45
N GLY A 202 -3.90 11.78 16.40
CA GLY A 202 -4.47 11.30 15.14
C GLY A 202 -6.01 11.19 15.09
N ARG A 203 -6.70 11.47 16.21
CA ARG A 203 -8.17 11.53 16.23
C ARG A 203 -8.68 12.78 15.53
N ALA A 204 -9.92 12.77 15.06
CA ALA A 204 -10.61 13.93 14.53
C ALA A 204 -11.52 14.53 15.60
N LYS A 205 -11.51 15.85 15.71
CA LYS A 205 -12.50 16.61 16.50
C LYS A 205 -13.57 17.18 15.58
N ALA A 206 -14.81 17.25 16.04
CA ALA A 206 -15.88 17.91 15.32
C ALA A 206 -15.56 19.40 15.10
N TYR A 207 -15.97 19.89 13.94
CA TYR A 207 -15.78 21.27 13.50
C TYR A 207 -17.04 21.83 12.84
N ALA A 208 -17.14 23.16 12.82
CA ALA A 208 -18.20 23.87 12.13
C ALA A 208 -18.00 23.79 10.61
N ASP A 209 -19.04 23.44 9.86
CA ASP A 209 -18.98 23.43 8.39
C ASP A 209 -18.59 24.83 7.86
N PRO A 210 -17.72 24.92 6.83
CA PRO A 210 -17.23 26.22 6.33
C PRO A 210 -18.32 27.18 5.84
N LEU A 211 -19.48 26.67 5.41
CA LEU A 211 -20.58 27.47 4.88
C LEU A 211 -21.73 27.63 5.88
N LYS A 212 -22.03 26.58 6.66
CA LYS A 212 -23.20 26.48 7.54
C LYS A 212 -22.87 26.60 9.02
N GLY A 213 -21.59 26.63 9.39
CA GLY A 213 -21.14 26.69 10.77
C GLY A 213 -21.66 25.50 11.59
N TRP A 214 -21.89 25.73 12.89
CA TRP A 214 -22.44 24.71 13.81
C TRP A 214 -23.91 24.33 13.55
N SER A 215 -24.58 24.92 12.55
CA SER A 215 -25.87 24.39 12.08
C SER A 215 -25.71 23.11 11.26
N LEU A 216 -24.50 22.82 10.77
CA LEU A 216 -24.11 21.56 10.16
C LEU A 216 -22.73 21.12 10.68
N PRO A 217 -22.64 20.59 11.91
CA PRO A 217 -21.38 20.07 12.45
C PRO A 217 -20.85 18.91 11.60
N THR A 218 -19.53 18.90 11.38
CA THR A 218 -18.84 17.93 10.54
C THR A 218 -17.65 17.34 11.29
N ILE A 219 -17.28 16.09 11.03
CA ILE A 219 -16.13 15.42 11.65
C ILE A 219 -15.49 14.40 10.69
N GLY A 220 -14.18 14.17 10.82
CA GLY A 220 -13.45 13.21 10.01
C GLY A 220 -13.50 13.56 8.52
N TYR A 221 -13.80 12.56 7.67
CA TYR A 221 -13.92 12.71 6.20
C TYR A 221 -15.29 13.22 5.74
N GLY A 222 -15.84 14.23 6.42
CA GLY A 222 -17.11 14.85 6.03
C GLY A 222 -18.38 14.25 6.67
N THR A 223 -18.24 13.51 7.77
CA THR A 223 -19.40 12.94 8.49
C THR A 223 -20.19 14.06 9.18
N THR A 224 -21.50 14.17 8.90
CA THR A 224 -22.41 15.12 9.56
C THR A 224 -23.49 14.44 10.42
N ARG A 225 -23.71 13.14 10.16
CA ARG A 225 -24.55 12.23 10.95
C ARG A 225 -23.85 10.89 11.02
N TYR A 226 -23.84 10.29 12.19
CA TYR A 226 -23.33 8.93 12.41
C TYR A 226 -24.24 7.87 11.79
N PRO A 227 -23.81 6.60 11.64
CA PRO A 227 -24.60 5.53 11.04
C PRO A 227 -26.01 5.34 11.67
N ASN A 228 -26.08 5.52 12.99
CA ASN A 228 -27.31 5.52 13.79
C ASN A 228 -28.20 6.77 13.59
N ASN A 229 -27.86 7.64 12.64
CA ASN A 229 -28.54 8.88 12.27
C ASN A 229 -28.45 10.03 13.31
N VAL A 230 -27.67 9.85 14.38
CA VAL A 230 -27.39 10.90 15.37
C VAL A 230 -26.53 11.99 14.70
N PRO A 231 -26.93 13.27 14.77
CA PRO A 231 -26.08 14.37 14.29
C PRO A 231 -24.78 14.45 15.07
N VAL A 232 -23.70 14.80 14.38
CA VAL A 232 -22.44 15.23 15.02
C VAL A 232 -22.72 16.46 15.89
N LYS A 233 -21.93 16.66 16.94
CA LYS A 233 -22.06 17.78 17.88
C LYS A 233 -20.70 18.38 18.19
N GLU A 234 -20.72 19.63 18.64
CA GLU A 234 -19.51 20.29 19.12
C GLU A 234 -18.90 19.52 20.30
N GLY A 235 -17.60 19.24 20.19
CA GLY A 235 -16.85 18.48 21.19
C GLY A 235 -16.76 16.98 20.91
N ASP A 236 -17.46 16.46 19.91
CA ASP A 236 -17.30 15.06 19.50
C ASP A 236 -15.86 14.81 19.03
N ILE A 237 -15.31 13.65 19.40
CA ILE A 237 -13.98 13.19 19.00
C ILE A 237 -14.11 11.75 18.53
N ILE A 238 -13.55 11.45 17.36
CA ILE A 238 -13.59 10.11 16.76
C ILE A 238 -12.21 9.69 16.29
N THR A 239 -11.94 8.40 16.21
CA THR A 239 -10.70 7.88 15.65
C THR A 239 -10.69 8.00 14.12
N LYS A 240 -9.50 7.82 13.53
CA LYS A 240 -9.36 7.80 12.07
C LYS A 240 -10.11 6.62 11.44
N ASP A 241 -10.10 5.47 12.10
CA ASP A 241 -10.85 4.28 11.66
C ASP A 241 -12.36 4.46 11.78
N GLN A 242 -12.83 5.11 12.86
CA GLN A 242 -14.23 5.50 12.99
C GLN A 242 -14.62 6.45 11.85
N SER A 243 -13.76 7.42 11.54
CA SER A 243 -13.99 8.35 10.42
C SER A 243 -14.08 7.62 9.07
N GLU A 244 -13.23 6.63 8.83
CA GLU A 244 -13.27 5.80 7.62
C GLU A 244 -14.50 4.89 7.58
N THR A 245 -14.86 4.29 8.72
CA THR A 245 -16.07 3.46 8.86
C THR A 245 -17.33 4.28 8.58
N TYR A 246 -17.42 5.51 9.11
CA TYR A 246 -18.57 6.40 8.88
C TYR A 246 -18.64 6.88 7.43
N LEU A 247 -17.49 7.10 6.79
CA LEU A 247 -17.43 7.38 5.37
C LEU A 247 -17.95 6.19 4.55
N ILE A 248 -17.49 4.97 4.84
CA ILE A 248 -17.92 3.74 4.15
C ILE A 248 -19.43 3.52 4.35
N ASP A 249 -19.94 3.65 5.57
CA ASP A 249 -21.38 3.54 5.88
C ASP A 249 -22.20 4.58 5.10
N HIS A 250 -21.72 5.82 5.02
CA HIS A 250 -22.39 6.86 4.23
C HIS A 250 -22.45 6.48 2.75
N VAL A 251 -21.34 6.04 2.16
CA VAL A 251 -21.28 5.62 0.76
C VAL A 251 -22.19 4.40 0.52
N ASP A 252 -22.19 3.42 1.42
CA ASP A 252 -23.05 2.24 1.32
C ASP A 252 -24.54 2.63 1.34
N LYS A 253 -24.93 3.41 2.34
CA LYS A 253 -26.30 3.80 2.61
C LYS A 253 -26.89 4.69 1.52
N TYR A 254 -26.11 5.65 1.03
CA TYR A 254 -26.62 6.69 0.12
C TYR A 254 -26.23 6.48 -1.34
N CYS A 255 -25.13 5.78 -1.65
CA CYS A 255 -24.66 5.61 -3.04
C CYS A 255 -24.87 4.21 -3.59
N ARG A 256 -24.48 3.16 -2.86
CA ARG A 256 -24.41 1.77 -3.38
C ARG A 256 -25.69 1.32 -4.08
N GLY A 257 -26.84 1.48 -3.43
CA GLY A 257 -28.12 1.00 -3.97
C GLY A 257 -28.54 1.65 -5.31
N ALA A 258 -28.06 2.86 -5.61
CA ALA A 258 -28.31 3.52 -6.90
C ALA A 258 -27.27 3.11 -7.95
N LEU A 259 -26.00 3.06 -7.57
CA LEU A 259 -24.89 2.79 -8.50
C LEU A 259 -24.86 1.34 -8.96
N GLU A 260 -25.15 0.37 -8.08
CA GLU A 260 -25.19 -1.06 -8.45
C GLU A 260 -26.32 -1.41 -9.44
N LYS A 261 -27.28 -0.50 -9.63
CA LYS A 261 -28.38 -0.65 -10.61
C LYS A 261 -28.02 -0.12 -12.00
N ILE A 262 -26.84 0.49 -12.18
CA ILE A 262 -26.38 0.93 -13.49
C ILE A 262 -26.25 -0.32 -14.38
N PRO A 263 -26.87 -0.37 -15.58
CA PRO A 263 -26.93 -1.59 -16.41
C PRO A 263 -25.57 -2.21 -16.73
N THR A 264 -24.53 -1.39 -16.83
CA THR A 264 -23.15 -1.79 -17.14
C THR A 264 -22.28 -2.03 -15.90
N TRP A 265 -22.83 -1.88 -14.67
CA TRP A 265 -22.07 -1.97 -13.41
C TRP A 265 -21.26 -3.28 -13.28
N GLY A 266 -21.87 -4.41 -13.65
CA GLY A 266 -21.22 -5.73 -13.63
C GLY A 266 -19.99 -5.82 -14.53
N ARG A 267 -19.93 -5.01 -15.60
CA ARG A 267 -18.80 -4.96 -16.54
C ARG A 267 -17.68 -4.01 -16.08
N MET A 268 -17.98 -3.11 -15.13
CA MET A 268 -16.99 -2.18 -14.61
C MET A 268 -16.01 -2.89 -13.68
N ASN A 269 -14.73 -2.53 -13.78
CA ASN A 269 -13.70 -2.99 -12.86
C ASN A 269 -13.75 -2.21 -11.52
N SER A 270 -12.96 -2.63 -10.53
CA SER A 270 -12.98 -2.01 -9.19
C SER A 270 -12.59 -0.52 -9.19
N ASN A 271 -11.70 -0.08 -10.07
CA ASN A 271 -11.33 1.34 -10.17
C ASN A 271 -12.43 2.16 -10.83
N GLN A 272 -13.09 1.64 -11.87
CA GLN A 272 -14.25 2.28 -12.50
C GLN A 272 -15.40 2.47 -11.50
N ARG A 273 -15.72 1.42 -10.75
CA ARG A 273 -16.71 1.48 -9.67
C ARG A 273 -16.29 2.48 -8.58
N GLY A 274 -15.02 2.48 -8.18
CA GLY A 274 -14.47 3.41 -7.19
C GLY A 274 -14.56 4.88 -7.62
N ALA A 275 -14.28 5.18 -8.89
CA ALA A 275 -14.41 6.51 -9.45
C ALA A 275 -15.87 7.02 -9.42
N LEU A 276 -16.83 6.15 -9.78
CA LEU A 276 -18.25 6.50 -9.72
C LEU A 276 -18.76 6.69 -8.29
N TYR A 277 -18.26 5.92 -7.32
CA TYR A 277 -18.56 6.15 -5.90
C TYR A 277 -18.07 7.52 -5.42
N SER A 278 -16.84 7.91 -5.79
CA SER A 278 -16.32 9.24 -5.45
C SER A 278 -17.11 10.38 -6.09
N PHE A 279 -17.52 10.19 -7.35
CA PHE A 279 -18.38 11.14 -8.06
C PHE A 279 -19.77 11.27 -7.38
N ALA A 280 -20.39 10.13 -7.04
CA ALA A 280 -21.69 10.07 -6.38
C ALA A 280 -21.66 10.68 -4.98
N TYR A 281 -20.59 10.48 -4.21
CA TYR A 281 -20.42 11.09 -2.90
C TYR A 281 -20.43 12.62 -3.00
N ASN A 282 -19.82 13.19 -4.05
CA ASN A 282 -19.72 14.63 -4.23
C ASN A 282 -20.98 15.30 -4.76
N LEU A 283 -21.65 14.66 -5.73
CA LEU A 283 -22.74 15.27 -6.51
C LEU A 283 -24.11 14.65 -6.23
N GLY A 284 -24.15 13.58 -5.44
CA GLY A 284 -25.33 12.79 -5.15
C GLY A 284 -25.43 11.52 -5.99
N ALA A 285 -26.04 10.49 -5.42
CA ALA A 285 -26.17 9.17 -6.05
C ALA A 285 -27.18 9.11 -7.22
N GLY A 286 -28.02 10.14 -7.37
CA GLY A 286 -29.03 10.26 -8.43
C GLY A 286 -28.48 10.72 -9.78
N PHE A 287 -27.17 10.67 -10.02
CA PHE A 287 -26.59 11.17 -11.26
C PHE A 287 -26.95 10.31 -12.47
N TYR A 288 -27.11 8.99 -12.32
CA TYR A 288 -27.34 8.11 -13.47
C TYR A 288 -28.73 8.36 -14.06
N ARG A 289 -28.78 8.84 -15.31
CA ARG A 289 -29.99 9.33 -15.99
C ARG A 289 -30.71 10.48 -15.27
N GLY A 290 -30.00 11.16 -14.36
CA GLY A 290 -30.49 12.38 -13.72
C GLY A 290 -30.33 13.59 -14.64
N ASP A 291 -31.15 14.61 -14.41
CA ASP A 291 -31.10 15.87 -15.16
C ASP A 291 -29.72 16.52 -15.04
N ASN A 292 -29.16 17.00 -16.17
CA ASN A 292 -27.82 17.59 -16.28
C ASN A 292 -26.66 16.60 -16.07
N PHE A 293 -26.93 15.29 -15.96
CA PHE A 293 -25.91 14.25 -15.81
C PHE A 293 -25.69 13.41 -17.08
N GLU A 294 -26.06 13.92 -18.26
CA GLU A 294 -26.06 13.18 -19.52
C GLU A 294 -24.65 12.71 -19.91
N SER A 295 -23.61 13.50 -19.63
CA SER A 295 -22.23 13.10 -19.96
C SER A 295 -21.70 11.95 -19.12
N ILE A 296 -21.95 11.91 -17.81
CA ILE A 296 -21.52 10.76 -16.99
C ILE A 296 -22.44 9.56 -17.20
N THR A 297 -23.73 9.78 -17.46
CA THR A 297 -24.63 8.71 -17.90
C THR A 297 -24.09 8.05 -19.18
N ARG A 298 -23.59 8.86 -20.14
CA ARG A 298 -22.93 8.34 -21.34
C ARG A 298 -21.64 7.57 -21.03
N VAL A 299 -20.82 8.01 -20.08
CA VAL A 299 -19.66 7.21 -19.62
C VAL A 299 -20.13 5.85 -19.13
N CYS A 300 -21.19 5.80 -18.33
CA CYS A 300 -21.73 4.54 -17.82
C CYS A 300 -22.25 3.65 -18.97
N ASP A 301 -22.96 4.22 -19.93
CA ASP A 301 -23.64 3.48 -21.01
C ASP A 301 -22.74 3.12 -22.22
N SER A 302 -21.50 3.63 -22.29
CA SER A 302 -20.56 3.40 -23.41
C SER A 302 -19.31 2.62 -23.01
N PRO A 303 -19.43 1.33 -22.68
CA PRO A 303 -18.28 0.49 -22.32
C PRO A 303 -17.21 0.37 -23.40
N GLU A 304 -17.58 0.52 -24.67
CA GLU A 304 -16.67 0.58 -25.80
C GLU A 304 -15.74 1.83 -25.78
N GLN A 305 -16.09 2.87 -25.02
CA GLN A 305 -15.30 4.10 -24.89
C GLN A 305 -14.52 4.21 -23.58
N TRP A 306 -14.62 3.21 -22.68
CA TRP A 306 -13.94 3.26 -21.37
C TRP A 306 -12.42 3.35 -21.46
N ASN A 307 -11.82 2.90 -22.56
CA ASN A 307 -10.38 2.98 -22.81
C ASN A 307 -9.95 4.28 -23.51
N ASP A 308 -10.89 5.12 -23.95
CA ASP A 308 -10.57 6.45 -24.48
C ASP A 308 -10.45 7.45 -23.32
N HIS A 309 -9.23 7.56 -22.78
CA HIS A 309 -8.95 8.39 -21.62
C HIS A 309 -9.33 9.85 -21.84
N ARG A 310 -9.10 10.37 -23.06
CA ARG A 310 -9.42 11.76 -23.40
C ARG A 310 -10.92 11.98 -23.41
N TRP A 311 -11.66 11.03 -23.96
CA TRP A 311 -13.12 11.10 -24.00
C TRP A 311 -13.75 11.00 -22.60
N VAL A 312 -13.27 10.07 -21.77
CA VAL A 312 -13.73 9.90 -20.37
C VAL A 312 -13.44 11.18 -19.57
N GLU A 313 -12.21 11.70 -19.63
CA GLU A 313 -11.83 12.95 -18.96
C GLU A 313 -12.74 14.12 -19.36
N ALA A 314 -13.01 14.26 -20.65
CA ALA A 314 -13.89 15.31 -21.17
C ALA A 314 -15.34 15.19 -20.67
N GLN A 315 -15.78 14.01 -20.25
CA GLN A 315 -17.09 13.84 -19.62
C GLN A 315 -17.08 14.23 -18.14
N PHE A 316 -16.08 13.77 -17.37
CA PHE A 316 -15.97 14.08 -15.93
C PHE A 316 -15.77 15.57 -15.66
N VAL A 317 -14.90 16.25 -16.43
CA VAL A 317 -14.54 17.66 -16.18
C VAL A 317 -15.70 18.65 -16.40
N LYS A 318 -16.82 18.21 -16.99
CA LYS A 318 -18.04 19.04 -17.12
C LYS A 318 -18.64 19.40 -15.75
N TYR A 319 -18.44 18.58 -14.73
CA TYR A 319 -19.00 18.78 -13.38
C TYR A 319 -18.01 19.50 -12.47
N ARG A 320 -17.63 20.72 -12.89
CA ARG A 320 -16.67 21.57 -12.19
C ARG A 320 -17.22 22.92 -11.74
N ASN A 321 -18.49 23.22 -12.00
CA ASN A 321 -19.11 24.53 -11.72
C ASN A 321 -18.29 25.73 -12.25
N PRO A 322 -18.24 25.94 -13.58
CA PRO A 322 -17.46 27.02 -14.18
C PRO A 322 -17.79 28.41 -13.64
N GLY A 323 -16.76 29.23 -13.40
CA GLY A 323 -16.87 30.60 -12.91
C GLY A 323 -17.08 30.74 -11.40
N THR A 324 -16.99 29.64 -10.64
CA THR A 324 -17.13 29.65 -9.17
C THR A 324 -15.76 29.56 -8.48
N SER A 325 -15.69 29.99 -7.21
CA SER A 325 -14.48 29.89 -6.40
C SER A 325 -14.00 28.46 -6.13
N VAL A 326 -14.87 27.47 -6.36
CA VAL A 326 -14.57 26.04 -6.17
C VAL A 326 -14.19 25.33 -7.47
N GLU A 327 -14.21 26.02 -8.62
CA GLU A 327 -14.03 25.42 -9.94
C GLU A 327 -12.73 24.62 -10.04
N GLU A 328 -11.62 25.20 -9.60
CA GLU A 328 -10.30 24.55 -9.71
C GLU A 328 -10.23 23.28 -8.85
N GLY A 329 -10.80 23.31 -7.64
CA GLY A 329 -10.88 22.16 -6.75
C GLY A 329 -11.74 21.03 -7.33
N LEU A 330 -12.91 21.38 -7.88
CA LEU A 330 -13.79 20.40 -8.53
C LEU A 330 -13.16 19.86 -9.82
N ARG A 331 -12.51 20.71 -10.62
CA ARG A 331 -11.78 20.27 -11.82
C ARG A 331 -10.72 19.24 -11.48
N ARG A 332 -9.90 19.49 -10.45
CA ARG A 332 -8.90 18.54 -9.95
C ARG A 332 -9.54 17.21 -9.52
N ARG A 333 -10.68 17.27 -8.80
CA ARG A 333 -11.44 16.07 -8.40
C ARG A 333 -11.93 15.25 -9.58
N ARG A 334 -12.57 15.91 -10.55
CA ARG A 334 -13.08 15.27 -11.76
C ARG A 334 -11.97 14.61 -12.59
N LEU A 335 -10.80 15.25 -12.69
CA LEU A 335 -9.63 14.68 -13.37
C LEU A 335 -9.12 13.41 -12.67
N ALA A 336 -9.05 13.42 -11.34
CA ALA A 336 -8.58 12.26 -10.57
C ALA A 336 -9.57 11.09 -10.63
N GLU A 337 -10.89 11.36 -10.60
CA GLU A 337 -11.93 10.36 -10.82
C GLU A 337 -11.85 9.76 -12.23
N ALA A 338 -11.69 10.58 -13.27
CA ALA A 338 -11.51 10.09 -14.64
C ALA A 338 -10.24 9.23 -14.77
N ALA A 339 -9.13 9.65 -14.17
CA ALA A 339 -7.88 8.89 -14.17
C ALA A 339 -8.03 7.54 -13.46
N LEU A 340 -8.75 7.51 -12.33
CA LEU A 340 -9.07 6.26 -11.65
C LEU A 340 -9.98 5.38 -12.52
N PHE A 341 -11.01 5.94 -13.16
CA PHE A 341 -11.91 5.20 -14.04
C PHE A 341 -11.17 4.52 -15.21
N CYS A 342 -10.19 5.20 -15.79
CA CYS A 342 -9.36 4.67 -16.88
C CYS A 342 -8.27 3.69 -16.42
N LYS A 343 -8.08 3.51 -15.10
CA LYS A 343 -7.04 2.63 -14.57
C LYS A 343 -7.47 1.16 -14.67
N HIS A 344 -6.79 0.40 -15.53
CA HIS A 344 -7.00 -1.05 -15.62
C HIS A 344 -6.71 -1.75 -14.28
N VAL A 345 -7.52 -2.76 -13.97
CA VAL A 345 -7.24 -3.70 -12.88
C VAL A 345 -6.31 -4.76 -13.44
N THR A 346 -5.06 -4.78 -13.01
CA THR A 346 -4.19 -5.94 -13.21
C THR A 346 -4.63 -6.99 -12.19
N SER A 347 -5.46 -7.94 -12.61
CA SER A 347 -5.99 -8.99 -11.75
C SER A 347 -4.88 -9.88 -11.22
N ALA A 348 -4.76 -9.97 -9.91
CA ALA A 348 -4.27 -11.15 -9.23
C ALA A 348 -5.45 -12.13 -9.07
N THR A 349 -5.17 -13.40 -9.40
CA THR A 349 -5.88 -14.68 -9.21
C THR A 349 -6.99 -15.15 -10.18
N PRO A 350 -6.99 -16.47 -10.54
CA PRO A 350 -7.74 -17.07 -11.65
C PRO A 350 -9.12 -17.60 -11.20
N ASN A 351 -10.10 -17.57 -12.12
CA ASN A 351 -11.31 -18.38 -12.00
C ASN A 351 -11.36 -19.30 -13.22
N TRP A 352 -11.02 -20.57 -13.00
CA TRP A 352 -11.40 -21.69 -13.85
C TRP A 352 -12.85 -22.01 -13.52
N ASP A 353 -13.71 -22.02 -14.55
CA ASP A 353 -14.92 -22.84 -14.72
C ASP A 353 -15.91 -22.07 -15.61
N ASP A 354 -15.90 -22.42 -16.90
CA ASP A 354 -17.09 -22.87 -17.65
C ASP A 354 -16.72 -23.00 -19.14
N ASP A 355 -16.65 -24.26 -19.60
CA ASP A 355 -16.53 -24.66 -21.00
C ASP A 355 -17.79 -24.28 -21.81
N HIS A 356 -17.62 -23.81 -23.05
CA HIS A 356 -18.03 -24.52 -24.28
C HIS A 356 -17.95 -23.64 -25.55
N ASP A 357 -17.16 -24.17 -26.50
CA ASP A 357 -17.38 -24.30 -27.94
C ASP A 357 -17.27 -23.13 -28.94
N GLU A 358 -16.23 -23.31 -29.78
CA GLU A 358 -16.16 -23.29 -31.25
C GLU A 358 -15.90 -22.01 -32.08
N ALA A 359 -14.80 -22.15 -32.86
CA ALA A 359 -14.53 -21.69 -34.23
C ALA A 359 -13.89 -20.30 -34.49
N GLY A 360 -12.71 -20.31 -35.12
CA GLY A 360 -12.23 -19.22 -35.98
C GLY A 360 -10.72 -18.92 -35.92
N GLU A 361 -10.02 -19.11 -37.03
CA GLU A 361 -8.56 -19.08 -37.19
C GLU A 361 -7.86 -17.71 -37.03
N ALA A 362 -6.61 -17.80 -36.56
CA ALA A 362 -5.42 -16.97 -36.83
C ALA A 362 -5.41 -15.47 -36.42
N GLY A 363 -4.62 -15.18 -35.36
CA GLY A 363 -3.80 -13.96 -35.31
C GLY A 363 -4.03 -13.00 -34.13
N ASP A 364 -3.70 -13.40 -32.91
CA ASP A 364 -3.06 -12.58 -31.87
C ASP A 364 -2.92 -13.40 -30.59
N ARG A 365 -1.70 -13.53 -30.05
CA ARG A 365 -1.43 -14.26 -28.79
C ARG A 365 -1.34 -13.28 -27.63
N LYS A 366 -1.92 -13.63 -26.48
CA LYS A 366 -2.09 -12.73 -25.31
C LYS A 366 -0.75 -12.40 -24.64
N PRO A 367 -0.58 -11.20 -24.02
CA PRO A 367 0.65 -10.79 -23.33
C PRO A 367 1.10 -11.71 -22.19
N GLU A 368 0.17 -12.38 -21.52
CA GLU A 368 0.43 -13.30 -20.39
C GLU A 368 1.17 -14.57 -20.85
N GLU A 369 0.79 -15.16 -21.99
CA GLU A 369 1.50 -16.30 -22.60
C GLU A 369 2.91 -15.90 -23.09
N ARG A 370 3.12 -14.61 -23.39
CA ARG A 370 4.43 -14.05 -23.73
C ARG A 370 5.32 -13.96 -22.49
N LEU A 371 4.76 -13.58 -21.34
CA LEU A 371 5.43 -13.49 -20.04
C LEU A 371 5.75 -14.88 -19.45
N GLU A 372 4.83 -15.85 -19.50
CA GLU A 372 5.08 -17.21 -19.03
C GLU A 372 6.18 -17.90 -19.84
N ARG A 373 6.18 -17.70 -21.17
CA ARG A 373 7.25 -18.21 -22.04
C ARG A 373 8.59 -17.51 -21.78
N ILE A 374 8.61 -16.21 -21.46
CA ILE A 374 9.83 -15.49 -21.04
C ILE A 374 10.33 -16.00 -19.68
N VAL A 375 9.44 -16.26 -18.72
CA VAL A 375 9.80 -16.76 -17.38
C VAL A 375 10.33 -18.20 -17.45
N ASP A 376 9.78 -19.04 -18.33
CA ASP A 376 10.29 -20.39 -18.54
C ASP A 376 11.57 -20.43 -19.38
N ASP A 377 11.76 -19.51 -20.34
CA ASP A 377 13.00 -19.39 -21.14
C ASP A 377 14.20 -18.83 -20.31
N VAL A 378 13.97 -18.25 -19.13
CA VAL A 378 15.01 -17.65 -18.25
C VAL A 378 15.51 -18.60 -17.16
N LYS A 379 14.85 -19.75 -16.92
CA LYS A 379 15.32 -20.78 -15.98
C LYS A 379 16.60 -21.48 -16.50
N GLY A 380 17.75 -20.84 -16.28
CA GLY A 380 19.07 -21.41 -16.58
C GLY A 380 20.17 -20.41 -16.96
N ASN A 381 19.84 -19.15 -17.24
CA ASN A 381 20.82 -18.16 -17.71
C ASN A 381 21.46 -17.36 -16.57
N GLN A 382 22.79 -17.31 -16.54
CA GLN A 382 23.56 -16.45 -15.62
C GLN A 382 23.51 -14.99 -16.08
N PRO A 383 23.32 -14.01 -15.19
CA PRO A 383 23.34 -12.60 -15.55
C PRO A 383 24.70 -12.20 -16.15
N VAL A 384 24.69 -11.42 -17.23
CA VAL A 384 25.93 -11.01 -17.91
C VAL A 384 26.66 -9.89 -17.17
N GLY A 385 25.92 -9.10 -16.38
CA GLY A 385 26.44 -7.99 -15.59
C GLY A 385 27.15 -6.94 -16.42
N ALA A 386 28.35 -6.54 -16.00
CA ALA A 386 29.18 -5.55 -16.70
C ALA A 386 29.62 -5.96 -18.12
N ARG A 387 29.37 -7.21 -18.53
CA ARG A 387 29.66 -7.73 -19.88
C ARG A 387 28.54 -7.48 -20.89
N LEU A 388 27.43 -6.84 -20.48
CA LEU A 388 26.34 -6.48 -21.37
C LEU A 388 26.85 -5.66 -22.56
N THR A 389 26.47 -6.04 -23.78
CA THR A 389 26.80 -5.29 -25.01
C THR A 389 25.53 -4.96 -25.80
N PRO A 390 25.55 -3.91 -26.65
CA PRO A 390 24.44 -3.55 -27.53
C PRO A 390 23.86 -4.71 -28.36
N ALA A 391 24.72 -5.66 -28.76
CA ALA A 391 24.39 -6.77 -29.66
C ALA A 391 23.68 -7.95 -28.97
N MET A 392 23.64 -7.99 -27.63
CA MET A 392 22.98 -9.07 -26.90
C MET A 392 21.47 -9.03 -27.07
N ASP A 393 20.81 -10.19 -27.00
CA ASP A 393 19.37 -10.29 -27.15
C ASP A 393 18.61 -9.66 -25.96
N PHE A 394 17.33 -9.35 -26.17
CA PHE A 394 16.51 -8.73 -25.12
C PHE A 394 16.13 -9.69 -23.97
N ASN A 395 16.33 -11.00 -24.10
CA ASN A 395 16.15 -11.94 -22.99
C ASN A 395 17.40 -12.04 -22.11
N THR A 396 18.51 -11.41 -22.51
CA THR A 396 19.73 -11.37 -21.72
C THR A 396 19.49 -10.66 -20.38
N LEU A 397 19.78 -11.35 -19.28
CA LEU A 397 19.74 -10.80 -17.93
C LEU A 397 20.90 -9.83 -17.69
N ILE A 398 20.60 -8.54 -17.48
CA ILE A 398 21.56 -7.53 -17.01
C ILE A 398 21.95 -7.87 -15.57
N THR A 399 20.96 -8.07 -14.71
CA THR A 399 21.05 -8.52 -13.31
C THR A 399 20.09 -9.70 -13.11
N PRO A 400 20.08 -10.41 -11.96
CA PRO A 400 19.25 -11.61 -11.79
C PRO A 400 17.76 -11.44 -12.09
N HIS A 401 17.19 -10.24 -11.95
CA HIS A 401 15.76 -9.98 -12.14
C HIS A 401 15.46 -8.88 -13.16
N ILE A 402 16.44 -8.42 -13.93
CA ILE A 402 16.25 -7.36 -14.93
C ILE A 402 16.90 -7.79 -16.24
N THR A 403 16.09 -7.96 -17.27
CA THR A 403 16.53 -8.24 -18.63
C THR A 403 16.87 -6.96 -19.39
N TYR A 404 17.65 -7.11 -20.46
CA TYR A 404 17.94 -6.02 -21.38
C TYR A 404 16.66 -5.52 -22.06
N GLY A 405 15.75 -6.44 -22.39
CA GLY A 405 14.43 -6.15 -22.91
C GLY A 405 13.61 -5.26 -21.99
N GLU A 406 13.51 -5.57 -20.71
CA GLU A 406 12.77 -4.72 -19.75
C GLU A 406 13.34 -3.30 -19.68
N PHE A 407 14.66 -3.16 -19.68
CA PHE A 407 15.30 -1.84 -19.68
C PHE A 407 15.04 -1.05 -20.97
N ALA A 408 15.01 -1.75 -22.11
CA ALA A 408 14.69 -1.20 -23.43
C ALA A 408 13.19 -1.16 -23.73
N LEU A 409 12.31 -1.56 -22.79
CA LEU A 409 10.87 -1.78 -23.01
C LEU A 409 10.56 -2.68 -24.21
N TYR A 410 11.45 -3.63 -24.52
CA TYR A 410 11.41 -4.53 -25.67
C TYR A 410 11.25 -3.82 -27.02
N ASP A 411 11.65 -2.55 -27.10
CA ASP A 411 11.61 -1.73 -28.29
C ASP A 411 13.01 -1.62 -28.89
N GLU A 412 13.21 -2.13 -30.10
CA GLU A 412 14.48 -2.06 -30.83
C GLU A 412 14.99 -0.63 -30.99
N ALA A 413 14.10 0.37 -31.10
CA ALA A 413 14.51 1.77 -31.17
C ALA A 413 15.21 2.24 -29.87
N ARG A 414 14.97 1.55 -28.75
CA ARG A 414 15.58 1.80 -27.43
C ARG A 414 16.73 0.86 -27.12
N ARG A 415 17.21 0.08 -28.08
CA ARG A 415 18.46 -0.67 -27.95
C ARG A 415 19.62 0.31 -27.72
N PHE A 416 20.47 0.03 -26.75
CA PHE A 416 21.72 0.76 -26.56
C PHE A 416 22.56 0.68 -27.84
N GLN A 417 23.24 1.76 -28.17
CA GLN A 417 24.09 1.87 -29.35
C GLN A 417 25.58 1.81 -29.00
N GLN A 418 25.93 2.05 -27.73
CA GLN A 418 27.31 2.14 -27.28
C GLN A 418 27.53 1.39 -25.95
N ASP A 419 28.70 0.77 -25.79
CA ASP A 419 29.04 -0.04 -24.61
C ASP A 419 28.95 0.74 -23.28
N PHE A 420 29.25 2.04 -23.29
CA PHE A 420 29.15 2.84 -22.06
C PHE A 420 27.70 2.97 -21.57
N GLN A 421 26.72 2.87 -22.46
CA GLN A 421 25.31 2.93 -22.09
C GLN A 421 24.92 1.65 -21.35
N CYS A 422 25.36 0.49 -21.85
CA CYS A 422 25.21 -0.80 -21.18
C CYS A 422 25.86 -0.80 -19.78
N LYS A 423 27.09 -0.29 -19.66
CA LYS A 423 27.80 -0.17 -18.36
C LYS A 423 27.06 0.72 -17.38
N THR A 424 26.53 1.86 -17.85
CA THR A 424 25.76 2.80 -17.04
C THR A 424 24.44 2.17 -16.58
N ALA A 425 23.73 1.47 -17.48
CA ALA A 425 22.50 0.77 -17.15
C ALA A 425 22.72 -0.35 -16.14
N TYR A 426 23.79 -1.13 -16.27
CA TYR A 426 24.18 -2.14 -15.28
C TYR A 426 24.39 -1.54 -13.89
N GLU A 427 25.08 -0.40 -13.78
CA GLU A 427 25.29 0.27 -12.49
C GLU A 427 23.96 0.71 -11.85
N ILE A 428 23.03 1.26 -12.64
CA ILE A 428 21.69 1.61 -12.17
C ILE A 428 20.92 0.36 -11.74
N CYS A 429 20.98 -0.72 -12.51
CA CYS A 429 20.30 -1.99 -12.21
C CYS A 429 20.80 -2.62 -10.91
N LEU A 430 22.09 -2.50 -10.57
CA LEU A 430 22.61 -2.96 -9.27
C LEU A 430 21.92 -2.26 -8.09
N PHE A 431 21.53 -1.00 -8.25
CA PHE A 431 20.75 -0.32 -7.22
C PHE A 431 19.27 -0.72 -7.25
N LEU A 432 18.69 -0.91 -8.45
CA LEU A 432 17.32 -1.40 -8.59
C LEU A 432 17.14 -2.77 -7.92
N GLU A 433 18.13 -3.68 -8.00
CA GLU A 433 18.10 -4.95 -7.26
C GLU A 433 18.08 -4.74 -5.74
N LYS A 434 18.89 -3.82 -5.21
CA LYS A 434 18.85 -3.46 -3.77
C LYS A 434 17.48 -2.89 -3.37
N CYS A 435 16.89 -2.06 -4.23
CA CYS A 435 15.57 -1.49 -4.01
C CYS A 435 14.51 -2.60 -4.00
N ARG A 436 14.52 -3.48 -5.00
CA ARG A 436 13.65 -4.65 -5.10
C ARG A 436 13.75 -5.53 -3.85
N ASP A 437 14.97 -5.87 -3.44
CA ASP A 437 15.24 -6.71 -2.28
C ASP A 437 14.79 -6.04 -0.97
N HIS A 438 14.98 -4.72 -0.82
CA HIS A 438 14.50 -3.98 0.34
C HIS A 438 12.98 -4.09 0.49
N PHE A 439 12.25 -3.99 -0.62
CA PHE A 439 10.79 -4.09 -0.65
C PHE A 439 10.29 -5.53 -0.86
N GLY A 440 10.97 -6.51 -0.25
CA GLY A 440 10.50 -7.90 -0.17
C GLY A 440 10.65 -8.70 -1.46
N GLY A 441 11.45 -8.25 -2.41
CA GLY A 441 11.65 -8.93 -3.69
C GLY A 441 10.46 -8.80 -4.65
N ASN A 442 9.51 -7.91 -4.34
CA ASN A 442 8.34 -7.63 -5.18
C ASN A 442 8.74 -7.28 -6.63
N PRO A 443 7.91 -7.60 -7.64
CA PRO A 443 8.25 -7.34 -9.04
C PRO A 443 8.57 -5.87 -9.30
N LEU A 444 9.77 -5.61 -9.82
CA LEU A 444 10.21 -4.28 -10.24
C LEU A 444 9.78 -4.05 -11.69
N VAL A 445 9.11 -2.93 -11.96
CA VAL A 445 8.62 -2.58 -13.29
C VAL A 445 9.31 -1.33 -13.79
N ILE A 446 10.08 -1.47 -14.86
CA ILE A 446 10.68 -0.34 -15.58
C ILE A 446 9.63 0.26 -16.51
N THR A 447 9.29 1.53 -16.29
CA THR A 447 8.38 2.28 -17.17
C THR A 447 9.14 3.08 -18.22
N SER A 448 10.42 3.38 -18.00
CA SER A 448 11.30 3.91 -19.03
C SER A 448 12.78 3.80 -18.68
N GLY A 449 13.57 3.10 -19.50
CA GLY A 449 15.02 3.20 -19.52
C GLY A 449 15.54 4.24 -20.53
N TYR A 450 16.45 3.82 -21.41
CA TYR A 450 17.02 4.67 -22.47
C TYR A 450 15.96 5.17 -23.45
N ARG A 451 16.11 6.43 -23.87
CA ARG A 451 15.33 7.12 -24.89
C ARG A 451 16.31 7.68 -25.92
N PRO A 452 16.32 7.20 -27.19
CA PRO A 452 16.98 7.95 -28.25
C PRO A 452 16.33 9.34 -28.40
N PRO A 453 17.03 10.34 -28.99
CA PRO A 453 16.53 11.71 -29.09
C PRO A 453 15.12 11.85 -29.66
N SER A 454 14.78 11.04 -30.66
CA SER A 454 13.45 11.02 -31.27
C SER A 454 12.35 10.57 -30.30
N ILE A 455 12.59 9.53 -29.50
CA ILE A 455 11.67 9.05 -28.47
C ILE A 455 11.59 10.06 -27.31
N ASN A 456 12.73 10.60 -26.88
CA ASN A 456 12.76 11.61 -25.81
C ASN A 456 11.94 12.85 -26.19
N ALA A 457 12.06 13.33 -27.43
CA ALA A 457 11.26 14.45 -27.92
C ALA A 457 9.75 14.12 -27.97
N LYS A 458 9.38 12.92 -28.44
CA LYS A 458 7.97 12.48 -28.51
C LYS A 458 7.28 12.44 -27.15
N VAL A 459 8.01 12.09 -26.09
CA VAL A 459 7.47 12.05 -24.72
C VAL A 459 7.61 13.38 -23.97
N GLY A 460 7.98 14.46 -24.68
CA GLY A 460 8.17 15.79 -24.08
C GLY A 460 9.37 15.89 -23.13
N GLY A 461 10.34 14.98 -23.27
CA GLY A 461 11.53 14.93 -22.42
C GLY A 461 12.46 16.13 -22.64
N ALA A 462 13.15 16.55 -21.57
CA ALA A 462 14.10 17.64 -21.63
C ALA A 462 15.24 17.37 -22.63
N ARG A 463 15.74 18.42 -23.28
CA ARG A 463 16.87 18.33 -24.25
C ARG A 463 18.17 17.80 -23.64
N ARG A 464 18.33 17.89 -22.31
CA ARG A 464 19.48 17.41 -21.53
C ARG A 464 19.06 16.33 -20.51
N SER A 465 18.07 15.52 -20.89
CA SER A 465 17.53 14.42 -20.09
C SER A 465 18.59 13.34 -19.87
N GLU A 466 18.64 12.79 -18.65
CA GLU A 466 19.50 11.66 -18.32
C GLU A 466 19.10 10.38 -19.09
N HIS A 467 17.82 10.27 -19.50
CA HIS A 467 17.37 9.16 -20.35
C HIS A 467 18.00 9.16 -21.75
N LEU A 468 18.71 10.20 -22.17
CA LEU A 468 19.39 10.23 -23.47
C LEU A 468 20.68 9.40 -23.51
N TYR A 469 21.25 9.02 -22.35
CA TYR A 469 22.50 8.25 -22.27
C TYR A 469 23.57 8.77 -23.25
N ASP A 470 23.76 10.09 -23.30
CA ASP A 470 24.56 10.79 -24.31
C ASP A 470 26.06 10.85 -23.99
N ALA A 471 26.45 10.47 -22.78
CA ALA A 471 27.84 10.39 -22.34
C ALA A 471 28.06 9.25 -21.32
N PRO A 472 29.31 8.78 -21.12
CA PRO A 472 29.65 7.86 -20.05
C PRO A 472 29.19 8.38 -18.67
N ASN A 473 28.72 7.47 -17.81
CA ASN A 473 28.11 7.80 -16.51
C ASN A 473 26.87 8.70 -16.60
N THR A 474 26.21 8.76 -17.76
CA THR A 474 24.92 9.45 -17.93
C THR A 474 23.85 8.43 -18.28
N GLY A 475 22.79 8.38 -17.49
CA GLY A 475 21.70 7.44 -17.69
C GLY A 475 20.58 7.64 -16.68
N ALA A 476 19.39 7.16 -16.99
CA ALA A 476 18.25 7.18 -16.06
C ALA A 476 17.26 6.04 -16.32
N VAL A 477 16.52 5.73 -15.26
CA VAL A 477 15.42 4.78 -15.28
C VAL A 477 14.23 5.36 -14.49
N ASP A 478 13.05 5.26 -15.09
CA ASP A 478 11.76 5.45 -14.42
C ASP A 478 11.23 4.06 -14.08
N PHE A 479 10.85 3.83 -12.82
CA PHE A 479 10.39 2.53 -12.37
C PHE A 479 9.39 2.63 -11.20
N TYR A 480 8.74 1.52 -10.88
CA TYR A 480 8.05 1.32 -9.60
C TYR A 480 8.18 -0.14 -9.17
N ILE A 481 7.82 -0.44 -7.92
CA ILE A 481 7.75 -1.80 -7.40
C ILE A 481 6.29 -2.17 -7.23
N LYS A 482 5.86 -3.29 -7.83
CA LYS A 482 4.47 -3.76 -7.71
C LYS A 482 4.14 -3.99 -6.24
N ASN A 483 2.89 -3.69 -5.87
CA ASN A 483 2.34 -3.89 -4.53
C ASN A 483 3.04 -3.06 -3.43
N VAL A 484 3.81 -2.04 -3.80
CA VAL A 484 4.48 -1.13 -2.86
C VAL A 484 4.09 0.30 -3.23
N SER A 485 3.89 1.16 -2.23
CA SER A 485 3.58 2.56 -2.50
C SER A 485 4.75 3.22 -3.23
N ILE A 486 4.47 3.90 -4.35
CA ILE A 486 5.50 4.60 -5.12
C ILE A 486 6.16 5.70 -4.28
N TYR A 487 5.41 6.30 -3.35
CA TYR A 487 5.95 7.29 -2.41
C TYR A 487 6.93 6.66 -1.40
N GLU A 488 6.73 5.42 -0.99
CA GLU A 488 7.66 4.69 -0.12
C GLU A 488 8.92 4.30 -0.89
N VAL A 489 8.76 3.80 -2.12
CA VAL A 489 9.88 3.52 -3.02
C VAL A 489 10.70 4.78 -3.29
N GLU A 490 10.03 5.92 -3.53
CA GLU A 490 10.64 7.22 -3.77
C GLU A 490 11.42 7.72 -2.54
N ALA A 491 10.82 7.68 -1.35
CA ALA A 491 11.46 8.10 -0.11
C ALA A 491 12.69 7.23 0.22
N TRP A 492 12.58 5.91 0.05
CA TRP A 492 13.71 5.02 0.27
C TRP A 492 14.84 5.26 -0.74
N CYS A 493 14.48 5.44 -2.01
CA CYS A 493 15.42 5.78 -3.07
C CYS A 493 16.11 7.12 -2.76
N ASP A 494 15.39 8.15 -2.32
CA ASP A 494 15.97 9.44 -1.94
C ASP A 494 17.09 9.25 -0.89
N GLN A 495 16.80 8.48 0.15
CA GLN A 495 17.75 8.23 1.23
C GLN A 495 18.98 7.40 0.79
N HIS A 496 18.80 6.40 -0.07
CA HIS A 496 19.84 5.40 -0.33
C HIS A 496 20.56 5.54 -1.68
N TYR A 497 19.99 6.25 -2.65
CA TYR A 497 20.60 6.44 -3.96
C TYR A 497 21.57 7.63 -3.97
N PRO A 498 22.86 7.43 -4.26
CA PRO A 498 23.88 8.48 -4.13
C PRO A 498 23.86 9.51 -5.27
N HIS A 499 23.14 9.27 -6.37
CA HIS A 499 23.17 10.11 -7.58
C HIS A 499 21.89 10.93 -7.72
N SER A 500 21.37 11.15 -8.93
CA SER A 500 20.20 11.98 -9.20
C SER A 500 18.89 11.26 -8.89
N ILE A 501 17.90 11.97 -8.31
CA ILE A 501 16.51 11.51 -8.19
C ILE A 501 15.56 12.61 -8.63
N GLY A 502 14.56 12.24 -9.42
CA GLY A 502 13.39 13.06 -9.67
C GLY A 502 12.19 12.49 -8.94
N TYR A 503 11.51 13.32 -8.14
CA TYR A 503 10.33 12.95 -7.36
C TYR A 503 9.11 12.84 -8.30
N GLY A 504 8.93 11.66 -8.87
CA GLY A 504 7.93 11.32 -9.89
C GLY A 504 6.73 10.57 -9.34
N ALA A 505 6.62 10.29 -8.03
CA ALA A 505 5.60 9.41 -7.47
C ALA A 505 4.17 9.86 -7.83
N LYS A 506 3.92 11.17 -7.87
CA LYS A 506 2.66 11.78 -8.36
C LYS A 506 2.31 11.42 -9.80
N ARG A 507 3.32 11.11 -10.62
CA ARG A 507 3.22 10.71 -12.02
C ARG A 507 3.35 9.20 -12.23
N GLY A 508 3.42 8.42 -11.15
CA GLY A 508 3.38 6.96 -11.18
C GLY A 508 4.73 6.28 -11.35
N PHE A 509 5.86 6.95 -11.07
CA PHE A 509 7.19 6.35 -11.14
C PHE A 509 8.18 7.03 -10.18
N VAL A 510 9.27 6.35 -9.87
CA VAL A 510 10.47 6.95 -9.27
C VAL A 510 11.51 7.08 -10.37
N HIS A 511 12.12 8.26 -10.49
CA HIS A 511 13.23 8.49 -11.42
C HIS A 511 14.55 8.35 -10.68
N LEU A 512 15.40 7.41 -11.13
CA LEU A 512 16.81 7.36 -10.75
C LEU A 512 17.66 7.76 -11.94
N GLY A 513 18.65 8.63 -11.71
CA GLY A 513 19.54 9.06 -12.76
C GLY A 513 20.99 9.24 -12.31
N MET A 514 21.88 9.29 -13.28
CA MET A 514 23.30 9.55 -13.09
C MET A 514 23.77 10.52 -14.17
N ARG A 515 24.76 11.35 -13.82
CA ARG A 515 25.44 12.31 -14.70
C ARG A 515 26.95 12.19 -14.55
N PRO A 516 27.75 12.76 -15.46
CA PRO A 516 29.20 12.81 -15.30
C PRO A 516 29.57 13.49 -13.98
N GLY A 517 30.51 12.89 -13.23
CA GLY A 517 30.85 13.33 -11.87
C GLY A 517 29.91 12.82 -10.77
N LYS A 518 28.86 12.06 -11.12
CA LYS A 518 27.94 11.38 -10.21
C LYS A 518 27.32 12.26 -9.10
N PRO A 519 26.89 13.51 -9.41
CA PRO A 519 26.36 14.42 -8.40
C PRO A 519 25.02 13.93 -7.83
N ARG A 520 24.75 14.29 -6.57
CA ARG A 520 23.46 14.05 -5.91
C ARG A 520 22.51 15.22 -6.19
N VAL A 521 21.62 15.07 -7.18
CA VAL A 521 20.66 16.12 -7.59
C VAL A 521 19.23 15.68 -7.30
N ARG A 522 18.36 16.59 -6.86
CA ARG A 522 16.94 16.34 -6.57
C ARG A 522 16.05 17.36 -7.26
N TRP A 523 14.95 16.91 -7.87
CA TRP A 523 13.92 17.78 -8.43
C TRP A 523 12.54 17.14 -8.34
N VAL A 524 11.49 17.94 -8.41
CA VAL A 524 10.09 17.47 -8.47
C VAL A 524 9.62 17.54 -9.93
N TYR A 525 8.83 16.54 -10.34
CA TYR A 525 8.34 16.39 -11.71
C TYR A 525 7.06 17.14 -12.07
#